data_AF-A0A358XM63-F1
#
_entry.id   AF-A0A358XM63-F1
#
_cell.length_a   1.000
_cell.length_b   1.000
_cell.length_c   1.000
_cell.angle_alpha   90.00
_cell.angle_beta   90.00
_cell.angle_gamma   90.00
#
_symmetry.space_group_name_H-M   'P 1'
#
loop_
_entity.id
_entity.type
_entity.pdbx_description
1 polymer ?
#
loop_
_entity_poly.entity_id
_entity_poly.type
_entity_poly.pdbx_seq_one_letter_code
_entity_poly.pdbx_strand_id
1 'polypeptide(L)'
;MRNFLLLGLTIALLGVQEIKAQEHRFDPPWNTPPESALNFTVPGIDNIPDLYGDIENPQLTVFFAGNQFMVVDDLLASFKQEYPQYERIFVETLPPGILAKQIKGGSITIGNLRITHKPDIYTASKRAINEMADYFSHTQVYCYNNICLMVPKGNPANISTLNDLGNDKVRISMPNPQWEGIGEQIKASYRKAGGEQLVKKIMEDKVNDGSTYLTKIHHRESPMRVLYG
;
A
#
# COMPACT_ATOMS: atom_id res chain seq x y z
N MET A 1 56.34 -41.40 32.64
CA MET A 1 54.95 -41.09 33.06
C MET A 1 54.47 -39.95 32.17
N ARG A 2 53.26 -40.09 31.63
CA ARG A 2 52.80 -39.51 30.36
C ARG A 2 52.23 -38.09 30.57
N ASN A 3 52.77 -37.11 29.86
CA ASN A 3 52.25 -35.74 29.77
C ASN A 3 50.83 -35.74 29.20
N PHE A 4 49.88 -35.10 29.89
CA PHE A 4 48.59 -34.72 29.31
C PHE A 4 48.56 -33.19 29.19
N LEU A 5 48.75 -32.69 27.98
CA LEU A 5 48.34 -31.34 27.59
C LEU A 5 46.81 -31.31 27.55
N LEU A 6 46.20 -30.46 28.38
CA LEU A 6 44.80 -30.05 28.21
C LEU A 6 44.75 -29.01 27.09
N LEU A 7 44.25 -29.41 25.92
CA LEU A 7 43.91 -28.52 24.82
C LEU A 7 42.54 -27.91 25.13
N GLY A 8 42.52 -26.63 25.52
CA GLY A 8 41.28 -25.88 25.70
C GLY A 8 40.60 -25.62 24.36
N LEU A 9 39.39 -26.15 24.19
CA LEU A 9 38.58 -25.93 22.99
C LEU A 9 37.87 -24.57 23.12
N THR A 10 38.43 -23.53 22.52
CA THR A 10 37.77 -22.22 22.42
C THR A 10 36.68 -22.31 21.34
N ILE A 11 35.43 -22.50 21.75
CA ILE A 11 34.28 -22.40 20.83
C ILE A 11 34.08 -20.91 20.54
N ALA A 12 34.53 -20.46 19.37
CA ALA A 12 34.16 -19.16 18.84
C ALA A 12 32.68 -19.20 18.45
N LEU A 13 31.83 -18.54 19.26
CA LEU A 13 30.47 -18.20 18.89
C LEU A 13 30.52 -17.19 17.74
N LEU A 14 30.63 -17.69 16.51
CA LEU A 14 30.33 -16.92 15.32
C LEU A 14 28.82 -16.67 15.32
N GLY A 15 28.41 -15.47 15.74
CA GLY A 15 27.04 -15.03 15.58
C GLY A 15 26.64 -15.15 14.12
N VAL A 16 25.58 -15.92 13.85
CA VAL A 16 24.98 -15.98 12.52
C VAL A 16 24.38 -14.61 12.27
N GLN A 17 25.12 -13.74 11.58
CA GLN A 17 24.53 -12.58 10.95
C GLN A 17 23.64 -13.10 9.82
N GLU A 18 22.33 -13.01 9.98
CA GLU A 18 21.40 -13.18 8.87
C GLU A 18 21.80 -12.19 7.78
N ILE A 19 22.34 -12.71 6.68
CA ILE A 19 22.57 -11.94 5.47
C ILE A 19 21.19 -11.64 4.89
N LYS A 20 20.59 -10.52 5.30
CA LYS A 20 19.35 -10.04 4.70
C LYS A 20 19.67 -9.55 3.28
N ALA A 21 19.03 -10.15 2.28
CA ALA A 21 19.20 -9.77 0.87
C ALA A 21 18.79 -8.29 0.59
N GLN A 22 18.04 -7.68 1.49
CA GLN A 22 17.62 -6.28 1.44
C GLN A 22 17.37 -5.77 2.88
N GLU A 23 17.60 -4.48 3.16
CA GLU A 23 17.16 -3.89 4.44
C GLU A 23 15.62 -3.82 4.46
N HIS A 24 14.97 -4.91 4.87
CA HIS A 24 13.53 -4.96 5.14
C HIS A 24 13.30 -4.41 6.55
N ARG A 25 12.88 -3.13 6.63
CA ARG A 25 12.67 -2.44 7.91
C ARG A 25 11.22 -2.08 8.16
N PHE A 26 10.55 -1.59 7.14
CA PHE A 26 9.14 -1.20 7.19
C PHE A 26 8.32 -1.85 6.07
N ASP A 27 8.94 -2.70 5.25
CA ASP A 27 8.35 -3.19 4.00
C ASP A 27 7.24 -4.22 4.26
N PRO A 28 6.30 -4.40 3.30
CA PRO A 28 5.23 -5.36 3.44
C PRO A 28 5.70 -6.83 3.37
N PRO A 29 4.79 -7.81 3.57
CA PRO A 29 3.36 -7.67 3.92
C PRO A 29 3.14 -7.21 5.38
N TRP A 30 2.17 -6.32 5.61
CA TRP A 30 1.87 -5.77 6.94
C TRP A 30 0.69 -6.44 7.65
N ASN A 31 -0.17 -7.12 6.89
CA ASN A 31 -1.37 -7.77 7.41
C ASN A 31 -1.05 -9.11 8.06
N THR A 32 -1.91 -9.52 8.97
CA THR A 32 -1.80 -10.86 9.59
C THR A 32 -2.28 -11.92 8.58
N PRO A 33 -1.42 -12.86 8.14
CA PRO A 33 -1.83 -13.89 7.20
C PRO A 33 -2.87 -14.83 7.83
N PRO A 34 -3.73 -15.49 7.01
CA PRO A 34 -4.62 -16.54 7.50
C PRO A 34 -3.86 -17.66 8.23
N GLU A 35 -4.52 -18.31 9.19
CA GLU A 35 -3.95 -19.50 9.83
C GLU A 35 -3.74 -20.62 8.79
N SER A 36 -2.59 -21.28 8.87
CA SER A 36 -2.18 -22.33 7.95
C SER A 36 -1.35 -23.38 8.69
N ALA A 37 -1.39 -24.62 8.20
CA ALA A 37 -0.53 -25.70 8.70
C ALA A 37 0.97 -25.40 8.52
N LEU A 38 1.32 -24.58 7.52
CA LEU A 38 2.66 -24.07 7.29
C LEU A 38 2.58 -22.60 6.85
N ASN A 39 3.27 -21.73 7.58
CA ASN A 39 3.50 -20.35 7.19
C ASN A 39 4.95 -20.21 6.70
N PHE A 40 5.12 -19.82 5.44
CA PHE A 40 6.43 -19.60 4.83
C PHE A 40 6.43 -18.24 4.13
N THR A 41 7.29 -17.34 4.59
CA THR A 41 7.46 -16.01 4.01
C THR A 41 8.92 -15.61 4.16
N VAL A 42 9.58 -15.30 3.05
CA VAL A 42 10.92 -14.72 3.04
C VAL A 42 10.79 -13.21 2.79
N PRO A 43 11.07 -12.36 3.79
CA PRO A 43 10.94 -10.90 3.66
C PRO A 43 11.71 -10.35 2.46
N GLY A 44 11.06 -9.47 1.69
CA GLY A 44 11.62 -8.87 0.48
C GLY A 44 11.50 -9.75 -0.79
N ILE A 45 11.36 -11.07 -0.66
CA ILE A 45 11.07 -11.97 -1.78
C ILE A 45 9.56 -12.17 -1.92
N ASP A 46 8.90 -12.57 -0.83
CA ASP A 46 7.47 -12.85 -0.80
C ASP A 46 6.70 -11.58 -0.39
N ASN A 47 6.59 -10.64 -1.32
CA ASN A 47 5.99 -9.32 -1.07
C ASN A 47 4.72 -9.09 -1.88
N ILE A 48 3.57 -9.47 -1.32
CA ILE A 48 2.24 -9.30 -1.92
C ILE A 48 1.29 -8.65 -0.89
N PRO A 49 1.37 -7.33 -0.68
CA PRO A 49 0.54 -6.66 0.33
C PRO A 49 -0.90 -6.41 -0.10
N ASP A 50 -1.16 -6.41 -1.40
CA ASP A 50 -2.44 -5.97 -1.95
C ASP A 50 -3.42 -7.11 -2.22
N LEU A 51 -2.99 -8.37 -2.05
CA LEU A 51 -3.83 -9.55 -2.17
C LEU A 51 -3.81 -10.25 -0.81
N TYR A 52 -4.99 -10.52 -0.28
CA TYR A 52 -5.16 -11.02 1.07
C TYR A 52 -6.19 -12.15 1.12
N GLY A 53 -5.97 -13.09 2.05
CA GLY A 53 -6.92 -14.15 2.35
C GLY A 53 -6.82 -15.36 1.42
N ASP A 54 -7.95 -15.98 1.16
CA ASP A 54 -8.04 -17.30 0.53
C ASP A 54 -8.25 -17.18 -0.98
N ILE A 55 -7.16 -17.25 -1.74
CA ILE A 55 -7.21 -17.16 -3.21
C ILE A 55 -7.87 -18.38 -3.86
N GLU A 56 -7.86 -19.56 -3.23
CA GLU A 56 -8.49 -20.74 -3.80
C GLU A 56 -9.96 -20.84 -3.34
N ASN A 57 -10.88 -20.94 -4.30
CA ASN A 57 -12.31 -21.15 -4.04
C ASN A 57 -12.90 -20.22 -2.95
N PRO A 58 -12.75 -18.89 -3.07
CA PRO A 58 -13.30 -17.96 -2.10
C PRO A 58 -14.83 -18.01 -2.08
N GLN A 59 -15.41 -17.85 -0.89
CA GLN A 59 -16.86 -17.72 -0.70
C GLN A 59 -17.31 -16.26 -0.87
N LEU A 60 -16.39 -15.31 -0.74
CA LEU A 60 -16.60 -13.89 -0.96
C LEU A 60 -15.33 -13.28 -1.55
N THR A 61 -15.47 -12.53 -2.63
CA THR A 61 -14.38 -11.76 -3.25
C THR A 61 -14.67 -10.26 -3.13
N VAL A 62 -13.73 -9.51 -2.54
CA VAL A 62 -13.89 -8.06 -2.31
C VAL A 62 -12.73 -7.28 -2.91
N PHE A 63 -13.03 -6.37 -3.83
CA PHE A 63 -12.06 -5.47 -4.44
C PHE A 63 -12.22 -4.08 -3.80
N PHE A 64 -11.33 -3.79 -2.86
CA PHE A 64 -11.29 -2.52 -2.15
C PHE A 64 -10.49 -1.45 -2.90
N ALA A 65 -10.94 -0.20 -2.80
CA ALA A 65 -10.07 0.93 -3.14
C ALA A 65 -8.84 0.90 -2.22
N GLY A 66 -7.64 1.05 -2.79
CA GLY A 66 -6.42 0.76 -2.04
C GLY A 66 -6.18 1.54 -0.73
N ASN A 67 -6.78 2.73 -0.56
CA ASN A 67 -6.73 3.45 0.72
C ASN A 67 -7.44 2.73 1.88
N GLN A 68 -8.32 1.77 1.59
CA GLN A 68 -9.07 0.99 2.58
C GLN A 68 -8.29 -0.17 3.16
N PHE A 69 -7.15 -0.50 2.55
CA PHE A 69 -6.21 -1.46 3.09
C PHE A 69 -5.98 -1.32 4.59
N MET A 70 -5.90 -0.08 5.08
CA MET A 70 -5.56 0.24 6.47
C MET A 70 -6.52 -0.37 7.49
N VAL A 71 -7.73 -0.76 7.07
CA VAL A 71 -8.76 -1.31 7.94
C VAL A 71 -9.16 -2.74 7.57
N VAL A 72 -8.51 -3.36 6.57
CA VAL A 72 -8.91 -4.68 6.06
C VAL A 72 -8.82 -5.76 7.14
N ASP A 73 -7.76 -5.78 7.95
CA ASP A 73 -7.60 -6.78 9.02
C ASP A 73 -8.75 -6.72 10.03
N ASP A 74 -9.00 -5.53 10.58
CA ASP A 74 -10.07 -5.32 11.57
C ASP A 74 -11.46 -5.57 10.97
N LEU A 75 -11.67 -5.17 9.72
CA LEU A 75 -12.92 -5.34 9.00
C LEU A 75 -13.22 -6.82 8.76
N LEU A 76 -12.24 -7.59 8.27
CA LEU A 76 -12.43 -9.02 7.99
C LEU A 76 -12.57 -9.83 9.27
N ALA A 77 -11.81 -9.51 10.31
CA ALA A 77 -11.95 -10.14 11.61
C ALA A 77 -13.36 -9.93 12.18
N SER A 78 -13.85 -8.69 12.16
CA SER A 78 -15.21 -8.35 12.64
C SER A 78 -16.29 -8.99 11.76
N PHE A 79 -16.12 -8.98 10.44
CA PHE A 79 -17.06 -9.59 9.50
C PHE A 79 -17.20 -11.10 9.71
N LYS A 80 -16.09 -11.82 9.90
CA LYS A 80 -16.11 -13.27 10.14
C LYS A 80 -16.77 -13.64 11.47
N GLN A 81 -16.70 -12.77 12.49
CA GLN A 81 -17.42 -12.97 13.75
C GLN A 81 -18.94 -12.85 13.57
N GLU A 82 -19.38 -11.87 12.77
CA GLU A 82 -20.81 -11.65 12.50
C GLU A 82 -21.39 -12.65 11.49
N TYR A 83 -20.59 -13.07 10.51
CA TYR A 83 -20.97 -13.96 9.42
C TYR A 83 -20.04 -15.19 9.33
N PRO A 84 -20.10 -16.13 10.29
CA PRO A 84 -19.16 -17.24 10.40
C PRO A 84 -19.23 -18.23 9.22
N GLN A 85 -20.27 -18.18 8.38
CA GLN A 85 -20.35 -19.00 7.17
C GLN A 85 -19.33 -18.61 6.09
N TYR A 86 -18.76 -17.40 6.14
CA TYR A 86 -17.73 -16.92 5.22
C TYR A 86 -16.34 -17.14 5.82
N GLU A 87 -15.84 -18.36 5.68
CA GLU A 87 -14.50 -18.74 6.13
C GLU A 87 -13.43 -18.29 5.15
N ARG A 88 -13.67 -18.50 3.84
CA ARG A 88 -12.73 -18.17 2.76
C ARG A 88 -13.11 -16.86 2.08
N ILE A 89 -12.29 -15.84 2.29
CA ILE A 89 -12.52 -14.51 1.72
C ILE A 89 -11.26 -14.10 0.97
N PHE A 90 -11.41 -13.68 -0.28
CA PHE A 90 -10.31 -13.12 -1.07
C PHE A 90 -10.50 -11.61 -1.21
N VAL A 91 -9.44 -10.86 -0.91
CA VAL A 91 -9.47 -9.40 -0.95
C VAL A 91 -8.34 -8.86 -1.82
N GLU A 92 -8.67 -7.88 -2.66
CA GLU A 92 -7.69 -7.06 -3.38
C GLU A 92 -7.79 -5.59 -2.96
N THR A 93 -6.66 -4.92 -2.74
CA THR A 93 -6.60 -3.49 -2.38
C THR A 93 -5.79 -2.68 -3.41
N LEU A 94 -5.92 -3.02 -4.69
CA LEU A 94 -5.21 -2.34 -5.77
C LEU A 94 -5.84 -0.95 -6.08
N PRO A 95 -5.17 -0.07 -6.85
CA PRO A 95 -5.77 1.18 -7.29
C PRO A 95 -7.09 0.92 -8.05
N PRO A 96 -8.17 1.69 -7.79
CA PRO A 96 -9.49 1.44 -8.40
C PRO A 96 -9.48 1.37 -9.93
N GLY A 97 -8.64 2.17 -10.59
CA GLY A 97 -8.49 2.12 -12.05
C GLY A 97 -7.89 0.80 -12.57
N ILE A 98 -7.03 0.15 -11.79
CA ILE A 98 -6.46 -1.17 -12.10
C ILE A 98 -7.53 -2.26 -11.88
N LEU A 99 -8.21 -2.22 -10.72
CA LEU A 99 -9.33 -3.13 -10.42
C LEU A 99 -10.44 -3.04 -11.49
N ALA A 100 -10.80 -1.83 -11.91
CA ALA A 100 -11.77 -1.62 -12.99
C ALA A 100 -11.34 -2.28 -14.31
N LYS A 101 -10.06 -2.19 -14.67
CA LYS A 101 -9.51 -2.87 -15.87
C LYS A 101 -9.53 -4.38 -15.70
N GLN A 102 -9.21 -4.90 -14.53
CA GLN A 102 -9.28 -6.33 -14.22
C GLN A 102 -10.71 -6.85 -14.29
N ILE A 103 -11.69 -6.15 -13.73
CA ILE A 103 -13.12 -6.52 -13.81
C ILE A 103 -13.57 -6.60 -15.27
N LYS A 104 -13.22 -5.58 -16.08
CA LYS A 104 -13.58 -5.51 -17.50
C LYS A 104 -12.86 -6.57 -18.35
N GLY A 105 -11.59 -6.84 -18.04
CA GLY A 105 -10.75 -7.81 -18.76
C GLY A 105 -10.89 -9.25 -18.28
N GLY A 106 -11.48 -9.47 -17.10
CA GLY A 106 -11.71 -10.78 -16.48
C GLY A 106 -10.48 -11.42 -15.84
N SER A 107 -9.31 -10.76 -15.81
CA SER A 107 -8.12 -11.29 -15.14
C SER A 107 -7.07 -10.23 -14.84
N ILE A 108 -6.19 -10.53 -13.89
CA ILE A 108 -4.93 -9.82 -13.64
C ILE A 108 -3.78 -10.83 -13.61
N THR A 109 -2.60 -10.36 -13.99
CA THR A 109 -1.34 -11.10 -13.80
C THR A 109 -0.40 -10.25 -12.95
N ILE A 110 0.11 -10.82 -11.86
CA ILE A 110 1.08 -10.18 -10.96
C ILE A 110 2.29 -11.11 -10.87
N GLY A 111 3.44 -10.63 -11.35
CA GLY A 111 4.62 -11.48 -11.51
C GLY A 111 4.31 -12.68 -12.40
N ASN A 112 4.43 -13.89 -11.85
CA ASN A 112 4.12 -15.16 -12.51
C ASN A 112 2.75 -15.75 -12.12
N LEU A 113 1.93 -15.04 -11.32
CA LEU A 113 0.61 -15.48 -10.88
C LEU A 113 -0.49 -14.83 -11.74
N ARG A 114 -1.39 -15.63 -12.31
CA ARG A 114 -2.59 -15.16 -13.02
C ARG A 114 -3.84 -15.48 -12.19
N ILE A 115 -4.72 -14.49 -12.05
CA ILE A 115 -5.93 -14.55 -11.23
C ILE A 115 -7.13 -14.15 -12.09
N THR A 116 -8.23 -14.88 -11.97
CA THR A 116 -9.46 -14.69 -12.78
C THR A 116 -10.71 -14.45 -11.93
N HIS A 117 -10.53 -14.14 -10.64
CA HIS A 117 -11.64 -13.86 -9.74
C HIS A 117 -12.42 -12.62 -10.19
N LYS A 118 -13.75 -12.69 -10.01
CA LYS A 118 -14.65 -11.55 -10.15
C LYS A 118 -15.08 -11.12 -8.75
N PRO A 119 -15.16 -9.80 -8.46
CA PRO A 119 -15.59 -9.34 -7.16
C PRO A 119 -17.10 -9.49 -7.00
N ASP A 120 -17.51 -9.91 -5.81
CA ASP A 120 -18.88 -9.75 -5.32
C ASP A 120 -19.12 -8.30 -4.86
N ILE A 121 -18.07 -7.68 -4.31
CA ILE A 121 -18.07 -6.28 -3.85
C ILE A 121 -16.90 -5.55 -4.49
N TYR A 122 -17.17 -4.43 -5.14
CA TYR A 122 -16.15 -3.50 -5.60
C TYR A 122 -16.40 -2.12 -5.03
N THR A 123 -15.36 -1.51 -4.48
CA THR A 123 -15.42 -0.18 -3.88
C THR A 123 -14.51 0.79 -4.61
N ALA A 124 -15.01 2.00 -4.80
CA ALA A 124 -14.26 3.06 -5.46
C ALA A 124 -14.88 4.42 -5.10
N SER A 125 -14.27 5.50 -5.61
CA SER A 125 -14.89 6.83 -5.56
C SER A 125 -16.24 6.84 -6.28
N LYS A 126 -17.15 7.73 -5.86
CA LYS A 126 -18.47 7.93 -6.51
C LYS A 126 -18.35 8.08 -8.03
N ARG A 127 -17.35 8.82 -8.50
CA ARG A 127 -17.09 9.00 -9.93
C ARG A 127 -16.80 7.67 -10.63
N ALA A 128 -15.89 6.87 -10.07
CA ALA A 128 -15.51 5.59 -10.66
C ALA A 128 -16.66 4.56 -10.64
N ILE A 129 -17.48 4.54 -9.58
CA ILE A 129 -18.69 3.71 -9.52
C ILE A 129 -19.69 4.12 -10.61
N ASN A 130 -19.91 5.42 -10.80
CA ASN A 130 -20.79 5.92 -11.87
C ASN A 130 -20.27 5.57 -13.28
N GLU A 131 -18.96 5.62 -13.51
CA GLU A 131 -18.33 5.22 -14.78
C GLU A 131 -18.42 3.71 -15.06
N MET A 132 -18.84 2.91 -14.08
CA MET A 132 -19.02 1.46 -14.18
C MET A 132 -20.46 1.04 -13.84
N ALA A 133 -21.44 1.94 -13.91
CA ALA A 133 -22.81 1.70 -13.45
C ALA A 133 -23.43 0.39 -13.97
N ASP A 134 -23.17 0.03 -15.23
CA ASP A 134 -23.71 -1.19 -15.87
C ASP A 134 -23.20 -2.51 -15.25
N TYR A 135 -22.19 -2.46 -14.39
CA TYR A 135 -21.63 -3.65 -13.71
C TYR A 135 -22.30 -3.92 -12.35
N PHE A 136 -23.16 -3.03 -11.87
CA PHE A 136 -23.71 -3.13 -10.51
C PHE A 136 -25.23 -3.35 -10.53
N SER A 137 -25.70 -4.30 -9.74
CA SER A 137 -27.12 -4.43 -9.39
C SER A 137 -27.52 -3.47 -8.26
N HIS A 138 -26.56 -3.04 -7.44
CA HIS A 138 -26.76 -2.16 -6.30
C HIS A 138 -25.51 -1.31 -6.03
N THR A 139 -25.71 -0.05 -5.62
CA THR A 139 -24.63 0.84 -5.18
C THR A 139 -25.05 1.57 -3.91
N GLN A 140 -24.12 1.73 -2.97
CA GLN A 140 -24.37 2.41 -1.70
C GLN A 140 -23.16 3.25 -1.30
N VAL A 141 -23.42 4.47 -0.82
CA VAL A 141 -22.40 5.29 -0.17
C VAL A 141 -22.28 4.85 1.29
N TYR A 142 -21.08 4.51 1.72
CA TYR A 142 -20.83 4.02 3.09
C TYR A 142 -19.75 4.81 3.85
N CYS A 143 -18.90 5.56 3.16
CA CYS A 143 -17.85 6.35 3.80
C CYS A 143 -17.51 7.63 3.03
N TYR A 144 -16.96 8.60 3.76
CA TYR A 144 -16.33 9.80 3.24
C TYR A 144 -14.93 9.93 3.83
N ASN A 145 -14.02 10.57 3.10
CA ASN A 145 -12.69 10.88 3.60
C ASN A 145 -12.35 12.36 3.38
N ASN A 146 -11.41 12.84 4.20
CA ASN A 146 -10.77 14.13 4.01
C ASN A 146 -9.33 13.91 3.54
N ILE A 147 -8.83 14.83 2.71
CA ILE A 147 -7.42 14.84 2.33
C ILE A 147 -6.62 15.41 3.50
N CYS A 148 -5.59 14.67 3.91
CA CYS A 148 -4.67 15.08 4.96
C CYS A 148 -3.24 15.11 4.42
N LEU A 149 -2.41 15.98 5.00
CA LEU A 149 -0.97 15.99 4.76
C LEU A 149 -0.27 15.24 5.89
N MET A 150 0.45 14.18 5.53
CA MET A 150 1.26 13.41 6.47
C MET A 150 2.69 13.96 6.49
N VAL A 151 3.23 14.18 7.68
CA VAL A 151 4.61 14.65 7.91
C VAL A 151 5.33 13.75 8.92
N PRO A 152 6.67 13.70 8.91
CA PRO A 152 7.42 12.97 9.93
C PRO A 152 7.10 13.46 11.35
N LYS A 153 7.22 12.56 12.34
CA LYS A 153 7.03 12.87 13.75
C LYS A 153 7.90 14.07 14.15
N GLY A 154 7.28 15.04 14.84
CA GLY A 154 7.94 16.28 15.25
C GLY A 154 7.98 17.37 14.19
N ASN A 155 7.50 17.12 12.96
CA ASN A 155 7.43 18.08 11.87
C ASN A 155 8.77 18.83 11.62
N PRO A 156 9.88 18.12 11.35
CA PRO A 156 11.22 18.72 11.29
C PRO A 156 11.36 19.78 10.18
N ALA A 157 10.53 19.73 9.16
CA ALA A 157 10.48 20.71 8.07
C ALA A 157 9.57 21.92 8.38
N ASN A 158 8.96 21.98 9.58
CA ASN A 158 8.05 23.03 10.03
C ASN A 158 6.91 23.32 9.05
N ILE A 159 6.32 22.26 8.49
CA ILE A 159 5.20 22.39 7.54
C ILE A 159 3.94 22.82 8.30
N SER A 160 3.42 23.99 7.96
CA SER A 160 2.23 24.59 8.55
C SER A 160 1.16 24.92 7.49
N THR A 161 1.58 25.12 6.24
CA THR A 161 0.73 25.42 5.09
C THR A 161 1.17 24.63 3.86
N LEU A 162 0.32 24.56 2.83
CA LEU A 162 0.71 23.98 1.55
C LEU A 162 1.81 24.76 0.82
N ASN A 163 1.99 26.05 1.12
CA ASN A 163 3.07 26.85 0.53
C ASN A 163 4.45 26.38 0.99
N ASP A 164 4.55 25.86 2.22
CA ASP A 164 5.82 25.37 2.79
C ASP A 164 6.38 24.17 1.98
N LEU A 165 5.51 23.44 1.28
CA LEU A 165 5.89 22.35 0.38
C LEU A 165 6.72 22.85 -0.82
N GLY A 166 6.63 24.13 -1.18
CA GLY A 166 7.43 24.73 -2.24
C GLY A 166 8.93 24.87 -1.90
N ASN A 167 9.31 24.73 -0.62
CA ASN A 167 10.70 24.87 -0.17
C ASN A 167 11.61 23.80 -0.79
N ASP A 168 12.80 24.21 -1.25
CA ASP A 168 13.77 23.35 -1.93
C ASP A 168 14.30 22.19 -1.06
N LYS A 169 14.30 22.37 0.26
CA LYS A 169 14.76 21.33 1.21
C LYS A 169 13.67 20.33 1.58
N VAL A 170 12.42 20.57 1.19
CA VAL A 170 11.28 19.69 1.51
C VAL A 170 11.13 18.65 0.42
N ARG A 171 11.15 17.36 0.78
CA ARG A 171 10.83 16.28 -0.14
C ARG A 171 9.36 15.91 -0.05
N ILE A 172 8.75 15.58 -1.19
CA ILE A 172 7.31 15.32 -1.31
C ILE A 172 7.09 13.92 -1.90
N SER A 173 6.13 13.19 -1.33
CA SER A 173 5.51 12.03 -1.96
C SER A 173 4.14 12.47 -2.50
N MET A 174 3.95 12.40 -3.81
CA MET A 174 2.78 12.93 -4.50
C MET A 174 2.07 11.83 -5.28
N PRO A 175 0.76 11.62 -5.07
CA PRO A 175 -0.03 10.73 -5.90
C PRO A 175 0.08 11.06 -7.38
N ASN A 176 0.35 10.08 -8.24
CA ASN A 176 0.54 10.34 -9.67
C ASN A 176 -0.81 10.66 -10.33
N PRO A 177 -1.02 11.88 -10.85
CA PRO A 177 -2.30 12.26 -11.43
C PRO A 177 -2.71 11.46 -12.67
N GLN A 178 -1.76 10.80 -13.35
CA GLN A 178 -2.03 10.00 -14.55
C GLN A 178 -2.90 8.78 -14.27
N TRP A 179 -2.83 8.19 -13.07
CA TRP A 179 -3.62 7.00 -12.71
C TRP A 179 -4.26 7.05 -11.32
N GLU A 180 -3.92 8.03 -10.48
CA GLU A 180 -4.50 8.21 -9.14
C GLU A 180 -5.38 9.47 -9.12
N GLY A 181 -6.71 9.28 -9.14
CA GLY A 181 -7.67 10.40 -9.25
C GLY A 181 -7.58 11.46 -8.14
N ILE A 182 -6.94 11.15 -7.01
CA ILE A 182 -6.68 12.10 -5.92
C ILE A 182 -5.61 13.13 -6.28
N GLY A 183 -4.69 12.80 -7.20
CA GLY A 183 -3.59 13.68 -7.62
C GLY A 183 -4.07 15.02 -8.18
N GLU A 184 -5.15 15.02 -8.96
CA GLU A 184 -5.76 16.24 -9.49
C GLU A 184 -6.37 17.12 -8.40
N GLN A 185 -6.98 16.51 -7.36
CA GLN A 185 -7.54 17.26 -6.23
C GLN A 185 -6.43 17.92 -5.40
N ILE A 186 -5.31 17.23 -5.22
CA ILE A 186 -4.14 17.77 -4.52
C ILE A 186 -3.50 18.90 -5.36
N LYS A 187 -3.36 18.72 -6.68
CA LYS A 187 -2.88 19.78 -7.59
C LYS A 187 -3.77 21.03 -7.53
N ALA A 188 -5.09 20.85 -7.50
CA ALA A 188 -6.03 21.95 -7.31
C ALA A 188 -5.86 22.64 -5.94
N SER A 189 -5.52 21.87 -4.90
CA SER A 189 -5.23 22.42 -3.57
C SER A 189 -3.95 23.26 -3.55
N TYR A 190 -2.89 22.85 -4.25
CA TYR A 190 -1.69 23.67 -4.44
C TYR A 190 -2.01 24.98 -5.17
N ARG A 191 -2.76 24.91 -6.26
CA ARG A 191 -3.19 26.10 -7.01
C ARG A 191 -3.97 27.07 -6.13
N LYS A 192 -4.86 26.56 -5.29
CA LYS A 192 -5.64 27.38 -4.36
C LYS A 192 -4.76 28.04 -3.29
N ALA A 193 -3.71 27.37 -2.82
CA ALA A 193 -2.84 27.85 -1.75
C ALA A 193 -1.77 28.85 -2.20
N GLY A 194 -1.18 28.64 -3.38
CA GLY A 194 -0.02 29.42 -3.85
C GLY A 194 -0.02 29.70 -5.36
N GLY A 195 -1.15 29.51 -6.04
CA GLY A 195 -1.30 29.78 -7.48
C GLY A 195 -0.54 28.80 -8.38
N GLU A 196 -0.45 29.12 -9.67
CA GLU A 196 0.27 28.30 -10.65
C GLU A 196 1.78 28.22 -10.36
N GLN A 197 2.34 29.20 -9.65
CA GLN A 197 3.75 29.17 -9.27
C GLN A 197 4.04 28.01 -8.32
N LEU A 198 3.18 27.79 -7.31
CA LEU A 198 3.33 26.65 -6.40
C LEU A 198 3.11 25.32 -7.13
N VAL A 199 2.14 25.27 -8.06
CA VAL A 199 1.91 24.08 -8.90
C VAL A 199 3.14 23.75 -9.72
N LYS A 200 3.69 24.72 -10.47
CA LYS A 200 4.90 24.54 -11.27
C LYS A 200 6.08 24.10 -10.40
N LYS A 201 6.27 24.76 -9.26
CA LYS A 201 7.35 24.42 -8.32
C LYS A 201 7.27 22.95 -7.88
N ILE A 202 6.10 22.50 -7.41
CA ILE A 202 5.95 21.15 -6.85
C ILE A 202 5.84 20.07 -7.92
N MET A 203 5.06 20.31 -8.97
CA MET A 203 4.66 19.29 -9.95
C MET A 203 5.55 19.24 -11.20
N GLU A 204 6.39 20.26 -11.43
CA GLU A 204 7.31 20.29 -12.56
C GLU A 204 8.76 20.38 -12.05
N ASP A 205 9.14 21.50 -11.45
CA ASP A 205 10.54 21.77 -11.07
C ASP A 205 11.06 20.69 -10.11
N LYS A 206 10.30 20.41 -9.04
CA LYS A 206 10.65 19.40 -8.04
C LYS A 206 10.46 17.96 -8.51
N VAL A 207 9.58 17.71 -9.48
CA VAL A 207 9.50 16.38 -10.11
C VAL A 207 10.75 16.12 -10.95
N ASN A 208 11.19 17.12 -11.71
CA ASN A 208 12.38 17.04 -12.55
C ASN A 208 13.68 16.87 -11.74
N ASP A 209 13.79 17.53 -10.58
CA ASP A 209 14.95 17.37 -9.68
C ASP A 209 14.86 16.16 -8.72
N GLY A 210 13.71 15.48 -8.70
CA GLY A 210 13.46 14.28 -7.89
C GLY A 210 13.08 14.54 -6.42
N SER A 211 12.97 15.81 -6.00
CA SER A 211 12.51 16.15 -4.65
C SER A 211 11.00 15.97 -4.47
N THR A 212 10.21 15.96 -5.54
CA THR A 212 8.84 15.42 -5.59
C THR A 212 8.84 14.08 -6.28
N TYR A 213 8.45 13.03 -5.57
CA TYR A 213 8.31 11.68 -6.11
C TYR A 213 6.85 11.38 -6.43
N LEU A 214 6.58 10.99 -7.68
CA LEU A 214 5.27 10.51 -8.12
C LEU A 214 5.10 9.03 -7.79
N THR A 215 4.13 8.72 -6.94
CA THR A 215 3.86 7.35 -6.50
C THR A 215 3.13 6.54 -7.56
N LYS A 216 3.41 5.25 -7.58
CA LYS A 216 2.69 4.22 -8.32
C LYS A 216 1.48 3.76 -7.51
N ILE A 217 1.65 3.60 -6.19
CA ILE A 217 0.62 3.25 -5.23
C ILE A 217 0.79 4.13 -3.99
N HIS A 218 0.13 5.30 -3.97
CA HIS A 218 0.40 6.35 -2.98
C HIS A 218 0.28 5.91 -1.52
N HIS A 219 -0.73 5.11 -1.18
CA HIS A 219 -1.00 4.67 0.19
C HIS A 219 -0.02 3.60 0.69
N ARG A 220 0.83 3.06 -0.20
CA ARG A 220 1.97 2.20 0.13
C ARG A 220 3.26 3.00 0.22
N GLU A 221 3.57 3.73 -0.84
CA GLU A 221 4.87 4.37 -0.97
C GLU A 221 5.00 5.61 -0.10
N SER A 222 3.92 6.36 0.14
CA SER A 222 4.03 7.62 0.89
C SER A 222 4.40 7.40 2.37
N PRO A 223 3.76 6.47 3.13
CA PRO A 223 4.22 6.13 4.47
C PRO A 223 5.67 5.64 4.49
N MET A 224 6.03 4.77 3.55
CA MET A 224 7.37 4.20 3.46
C MET A 224 8.44 5.27 3.20
N ARG A 225 8.16 6.24 2.33
CA ARG A 225 9.06 7.37 2.09
C ARG A 225 9.19 8.29 3.30
N VAL A 226 8.14 8.44 4.10
CA VAL A 226 8.25 9.17 5.37
C VAL A 226 9.11 8.42 6.38
N LEU A 227 9.00 7.09 6.42
CA LEU A 227 9.74 6.23 7.35
C LEU A 227 11.21 6.04 6.98
N TYR A 228 11.52 5.92 5.68
CA TYR A 228 12.88 5.77 5.16
C TYR A 228 13.64 7.09 5.01
N GLY A 229 12.93 8.23 4.95
CA GLY A 229 13.52 9.56 4.77
C GLY A 229 13.96 9.83 3.34
#